data_AF-A0A1G1E1R7-F1
#
_entry.id   AF-A0A1G1E1R7-F1
#
_cell.length_a   1.000
_cell.length_b   1.000
_cell.length_c   1.000
_cell.angle_alpha   90.00
_cell.angle_beta   90.00
_cell.angle_gamma   90.00
#
_symmetry.space_group_name_H-M   'P 1'
#
loop_
_entity.id
_entity.type
_entity.pdbx_description
1 polymer ?
#
loop_
_entity_poly.entity_id
_entity_poly.type
_entity_poly.pdbx_seq_one_letter_code
_entity_poly.pdbx_strand_id
1 'polypeptide(L)' 'MPKTVEAIYENGYFRPLSPIKGLKTHQRVAITVEKFSKRRHQLEGLCGILPDEDAAEMLKIIEDEFEKVDMNEW' A
#
# COMPACT_ATOMS: atom_id res chain seq x y z
N MET A 1 -1.44 28.76 1.17
CA MET A 1 -1.19 27.46 0.52
C MET A 1 -0.21 26.66 1.37
N PRO A 2 -0.53 25.41 1.74
CA PRO A 2 0.45 24.54 2.40
C PRO A 2 1.60 24.24 1.44
N LYS A 3 2.84 24.24 1.95
CA LYS A 3 4.04 23.84 1.22
C LYS A 3 4.59 22.58 1.87
N THR A 4 4.79 21.53 1.06
CA THR A 4 5.51 20.33 1.50
C THR A 4 7.00 20.60 1.47
N VAL A 5 7.70 20.27 2.55
CA VAL A 5 9.15 20.39 2.67
C VAL A 5 9.70 19.02 3.05
N GLU A 6 10.75 18.60 2.35
CA GLU A 6 11.45 17.37 2.70
C GLU A 6 12.33 17.59 3.92
N ALA A 7 12.21 16.70 4.90
CA ALA A 7 12.96 16.75 6.15
C ALA A 7 13.29 15.35 6.65
N ILE A 8 14.43 15.24 7.33
CA ILE A 8 14.79 14.05 8.09
C ILE A 8 14.28 14.23 9.52
N TYR A 9 13.61 13.22 10.04
CA TYR A 9 13.24 13.15 11.44
C TYR A 9 14.31 12.35 12.20
N GLU A 10 15.09 13.02 13.05
CA GLU A 10 16.18 12.40 13.81
C GLU A 10 16.24 13.01 15.22
N ASN A 11 16.36 12.16 16.24
CA ASN A 11 16.47 12.56 17.65
C ASN A 11 15.36 13.53 18.12
N GLY A 12 14.16 13.41 17.58
CA GLY A 12 13.02 14.27 17.93
C GLY A 12 12.94 15.60 17.17
N TYR A 13 13.86 15.88 16.25
CA TYR A 13 13.91 17.11 15.48
C TYR A 13 13.61 16.86 14.00
N PHE A 14 12.81 17.74 13.38
CA PHE A 14 12.64 17.79 11.92
C PHE A 14 13.72 18.69 11.32
N ARG A 15 14.62 18.09 10.55
CA ARG A 15 15.72 18.79 9.87
C ARG A 15 15.41 18.90 8.38
N PRO A 16 15.06 20.09 7.85
CA PRO A 16 14.78 20.22 6.43
C PRO A 16 16.05 19.93 5.61
N LEU A 17 15.89 19.20 4.51
CA LEU A 17 17.00 18.86 3.60
C LEU A 17 17.49 20.10 2.82
N SER A 18 16.68 21.14 2.73
CA SER A 18 17.02 22.39 2.06
C SER A 18 16.45 23.60 2.80
N PRO A 19 17.11 24.77 2.72
CA PRO A 19 16.59 26.00 3.32
C PRO A 19 15.19 26.34 2.80
N ILE A 20 14.28 26.61 3.71
CA ILE A 20 12.91 27.01 3.35
C ILE A 20 12.92 28.51 3.06
N LYS A 21 12.76 28.89 1.78
CA LYS A 21 12.71 30.30 1.38
C LYS A 21 11.63 31.06 2.16
N GLY A 22 12.04 32.14 2.82
CA GLY A 22 11.16 33.02 3.59
C GLY A 22 11.06 32.72 5.08
N LEU A 23 11.71 31.66 5.59
CA LEU A 23 11.86 31.41 7.02
C LEU A 23 13.19 31.97 7.54
N LYS A 24 13.12 32.69 8.67
CA LYS A 24 14.30 33.19 9.38
C LYS A 24 14.71 32.23 10.50
N THR A 25 15.95 32.31 10.93
CA THR A 25 16.44 31.59 12.11
C THR A 25 15.58 31.96 13.33
N HIS A 26 15.18 30.97 14.14
CA HIS A 26 14.32 31.11 15.32
C HIS A 26 12.88 31.58 15.06
N GLN A 27 12.42 31.57 13.81
CA GLN A 27 11.02 31.85 13.53
C GLN A 27 10.13 30.69 14.00
N ARG A 28 9.11 31.01 14.80
CA ARG A 28 8.08 30.03 15.19
C ARG A 28 7.24 29.67 13.97
N VAL A 29 7.06 28.38 13.74
CA VAL A 29 6.27 27.83 12.63
C VAL A 29 5.27 26.80 13.14
N ALA A 30 4.17 26.61 12.40
CA ALA A 30 3.26 25.48 12.60
C ALA A 30 3.64 24.35 11.64
N ILE A 31 3.73 23.12 12.14
CA ILE A 31 4.05 21.93 11.37
C ILE A 31 2.87 20.98 11.45
N THR A 32 2.39 20.51 10.30
CA THR A 32 1.41 19.43 10.20
C THR A 32 2.15 18.14 9.86
N VAL A 33 2.00 17.12 10.69
CA VAL A 33 2.58 15.79 10.45
C VAL A 33 1.47 14.84 10.05
N GLU A 34 1.48 14.38 8.81
CA GLU A 34 0.54 13.39 8.31
C GLU A 34 1.26 12.05 8.16
N LYS A 35 0.75 11.01 8.82
CA LYS A 35 1.19 9.65 8.54
C LYS A 35 0.58 9.23 7.22
N PHE A 36 1.37 9.24 6.15
CA PHE A 36 1.07 8.43 4.98
C PHE A 36 1.29 6.98 5.39
N SER A 37 0.29 6.36 6.02
CA SER A 37 0.10 4.94 5.76
C SER A 37 0.03 4.86 4.24
N LYS A 38 0.95 4.15 3.59
CA LYS A 38 0.63 3.59 2.27
C LYS A 38 -0.65 2.82 2.53
N ARG A 39 -1.80 3.44 2.27
CA ARG A 39 -3.05 2.68 2.25
C ARG A 39 -2.75 1.64 1.21
N ARG A 40 -2.71 0.37 1.62
CA ARG A 40 -2.68 -0.70 0.64
C ARG A 40 -3.72 -0.32 -0.40
N HIS A 41 -3.32 -0.29 -1.67
CA HIS A 41 -4.27 0.08 -2.71
C HIS A 41 -5.48 -0.83 -2.53
N GLN A 42 -6.71 -0.33 -2.70
CA GLN A 42 -7.89 -1.17 -2.45
C GLN A 42 -7.90 -2.46 -3.31
N LEU A 43 -7.12 -2.45 -4.39
CA LEU A 43 -6.88 -3.58 -5.30
C LEU A 43 -5.53 -4.27 -5.11
N GLU A 44 -4.77 -3.94 -4.07
CA GLU A 44 -3.52 -4.62 -3.76
C GLU A 44 -3.82 -6.08 -3.37
N GLY A 45 -3.33 -7.03 -4.19
CA GLY A 45 -3.71 -8.45 -4.12
C GLY A 45 -4.86 -8.86 -5.05
N LEU A 46 -5.58 -7.90 -5.65
CA LEU A 46 -6.60 -8.14 -6.68
C LEU A 46 -6.13 -7.75 -8.09
N CYS A 47 -5.06 -6.96 -8.22
CA CYS A 47 -4.43 -6.67 -9.50
C CYS A 47 -3.01 -7.27 -9.56
N GLY A 48 -2.72 -8.02 -10.61
CA GLY A 48 -1.43 -8.70 -10.79
C GLY A 48 -1.60 -10.04 -11.48
N ILE A 49 -0.55 -10.86 -11.40
CA ILE A 49 -0.54 -12.23 -11.91
C ILE A 49 -0.95 -13.14 -10.74
N LEU A 50 -1.90 -14.04 -10.98
CA LEU A 50 -2.29 -15.08 -10.01
C LEU A 50 -1.08 -15.99 -9.78
N PRO A 51 -0.61 -16.20 -8.53
CA PRO A 51 0.44 -17.15 -8.22
C PRO A 51 0.07 -18.57 -8.67
N ASP A 52 1.06 -19.35 -9.10
CA ASP A 52 0.84 -20.73 -9.58
C ASP A 52 0.22 -21.64 -8.51
N GLU A 53 0.53 -21.39 -7.23
CA GLU A 53 -0.04 -22.14 -6.09
C GLU A 53 -1.55 -21.93 -5.98
N ASP A 54 -2.00 -20.66 -6.01
CA ASP A 54 -3.41 -20.30 -5.95
C ASP A 54 -4.17 -20.83 -7.18
N ALA A 55 -3.55 -20.80 -8.36
CA ALA A 55 -4.11 -21.36 -9.59
C ALA A 55 -4.31 -22.88 -9.50
N ALA A 56 -3.33 -23.59 -8.93
CA ALA A 56 -3.41 -25.04 -8.73
C ALA A 56 -4.49 -25.43 -7.72
N GLU A 57 -4.66 -24.66 -6.64
CA GLU A 57 -5.73 -24.87 -5.66
C GLU A 57 -7.11 -24.70 -6.30
N MET A 58 -7.30 -23.65 -7.09
CA MET A 58 -8.56 -23.41 -7.81
C MET A 58 -8.89 -24.55 -8.79
N LEU A 59 -7.89 -25.04 -9.55
CA LEU A 59 -8.07 -26.17 -10.46
C LEU A 59 -8.49 -27.44 -9.71
N LYS A 60 -7.86 -27.72 -8.57
CA LYS A 60 -8.22 -28.86 -7.74
C LYS A 60 -9.67 -28.79 -7.24
N ILE A 61 -10.13 -27.62 -6.81
CA ILE A 61 -11.52 -27.43 -6.39
C ILE A 61 -12.47 -27.70 -7.55
N ILE A 62 -12.14 -27.22 -8.75
CA ILE A 62 -12.94 -27.50 -9.96
C ILE A 62 -12.99 -29.01 -10.23
N GLU A 63 -11.87 -29.73 -10.15
CA GLU A 63 -11.85 -31.20 -10.33
C GLU A 63 -12.61 -31.94 -9.22
N ASP A 64 -12.57 -31.43 -7.98
CA ASP A 64 -13.22 -32.05 -6.84
C ASP A 64 -14.76 -31.84 -6.86
N GLU A 65 -15.22 -30.67 -7.33
CA GLU A 65 -16.61 -30.20 -7.23
C GLU A 65 -17.37 -30.23 -8.56
N PHE A 66 -16.71 -29.98 -9.69
CA PHE A 66 -17.31 -29.97 -11.02
C PHE A 66 -16.87 -31.22 -11.81
N GLU A 67 -17.84 -31.87 -12.47
CA GLU A 67 -17.67 -33.10 -13.27
C GLU A 67 -17.52 -34.45 -12.54
N LYS A 68 -18.08 -34.59 -11.34
CA LYS A 68 -18.62 -35.91 -10.95
C LYS A 68 -20.02 -36.09 -11.55
N VAL A 69 -20.11 -36.12 -12.88
CA VAL A 69 -21.32 -36.55 -13.57
C VAL A 69 -21.41 -38.07 -13.40
N ASP A 70 -22.37 -38.56 -12.61
CA ASP A 70 -22.65 -39.98 -12.54
C ASP A 70 -23.18 -40.44 -13.90
N MET A 71 -22.41 -41.28 -14.60
CA MET A 71 -22.82 -41.83 -15.89
C MET A 71 -24.06 -42.74 -15.80
N ASN A 72 -24.51 -43.09 -14.59
CA ASN A 72 -25.73 -43.84 -14.33
C ASN A 72 -26.91 -42.95 -13.88
N GLU A 73 -26.75 -41.62 -13.82
CA GLU A 73 -27.85 -40.67 -13.56
C GLU A 73 -28.71 -40.39 -14.82
N TRP A 74 -28.96 -41.43 -15.63
CA TRP A 74 -29.97 -41.43 -16.71
C TRP A 74 -30.95 -42.60 -16.53
#